data_AF-A0A420VGW5-F1
#
_entry.id   AF-A0A420VGW5-F1
#
_cell.length_a   1.000
_cell.length_b   1.000
_cell.length_c   1.000
_cell.angle_alpha   90.00
_cell.angle_beta   90.00
_cell.angle_gamma   90.00
#
_symmetry.space_group_name_H-M   'P 1'
#
loop_
_entity.id
_entity.type
_entity.pdbx_description
1 polymer ?
#
loop_
_entity_poly.entity_id
_entity_poly.type
_entity_poly.pdbx_seq_one_letter_code
_entity_poly.pdbx_strand_id
1 'polypeptide(L)'
;MKVGFINDLYRSLKQQPFILMESTPSGVNWQNVNKAKRPGMHILSSLQMIAHGSDSVMYFQWRKSRGSAEKFHGAVVDHDNRSDNRVFKEVAKLGEILEKIGKITGSNRQSEVGILYDWENNWALNDAQGFAMETKRYPQTLQEHYRFFWERDIPVDVITKKKDFSRYKLLIAPMLYLASGETLGKLKEYVKNGGTLVMTYLSGLVDENDLVYLGGWPKELQEVFGITPLEIDTYYPKDKNSVTYENKTFVVKDYATVIENRSAAVLGEYLEDFYAHTPAITVHPFGKGKAYFLGARLEAAFHQAFYGNLTEELGIKPPVTVRHGKGVSVQVRRDEAHEYVFVMNFTEEKQPVAFETELKDLLTGETLYGETVLEKYEVKIAERSLSSR
;
A
#
# COMPACT_ATOMS: atom_id res chain seq x y z
N MET A 1 -7.46 2.82 -1.02
CA MET A 1 -6.22 2.52 -0.27
C MET A 1 -6.14 1.06 0.22
N LYS A 2 -6.84 0.63 1.28
CA LYS A 2 -6.66 -0.74 1.87
C LYS A 2 -6.86 -1.91 0.91
N VAL A 3 -7.89 -1.85 0.05
CA VAL A 3 -8.12 -2.88 -0.99
C VAL A 3 -6.95 -2.91 -1.99
N GLY A 4 -6.48 -1.73 -2.43
CA GLY A 4 -5.31 -1.60 -3.29
C GLY A 4 -4.06 -2.27 -2.71
N PHE A 5 -3.79 -2.06 -1.42
CA PHE A 5 -2.68 -2.72 -0.72
C PHE A 5 -2.74 -4.25 -0.81
N ILE A 6 -3.92 -4.85 -0.61
CA ILE A 6 -4.10 -6.32 -0.71
C ILE A 6 -3.99 -6.80 -2.16
N ASN A 7 -4.54 -6.04 -3.12
CA ASN A 7 -4.39 -6.36 -4.54
C ASN A 7 -2.92 -6.33 -4.96
N ASP A 8 -2.17 -5.34 -4.50
CA ASP A 8 -0.73 -5.20 -4.75
C ASP A 8 0.05 -6.35 -4.13
N LEU A 9 -0.32 -6.83 -2.94
CA LEU A 9 0.24 -8.03 -2.33
C LEU A 9 0.01 -9.26 -3.21
N TYR A 10 -1.24 -9.54 -3.60
CA TYR A 10 -1.59 -10.75 -4.33
C TYR A 10 -1.06 -10.76 -5.77
N ARG A 11 -1.00 -9.61 -6.45
CA ARG A 11 -0.29 -9.48 -7.73
C ARG A 11 1.20 -9.81 -7.55
N SER A 12 1.83 -9.22 -6.54
CA SER A 12 3.27 -9.29 -6.32
C SER A 12 3.76 -10.68 -5.92
N LEU A 13 2.87 -11.54 -5.35
CA LEU A 13 3.18 -12.93 -5.03
C LEU A 13 3.77 -13.70 -6.21
N LYS A 14 3.31 -13.44 -7.43
CA LYS A 14 3.81 -14.10 -8.65
C LYS A 14 4.30 -13.13 -9.72
N GLN A 15 4.26 -11.81 -9.47
CA GLN A 15 4.71 -10.80 -10.42
C GLN A 15 4.01 -10.92 -11.79
N GLN A 16 2.71 -11.20 -11.74
CA GLN A 16 1.82 -11.40 -12.89
C GLN A 16 0.39 -11.02 -12.49
N PRO A 17 -0.55 -10.88 -13.44
CA PRO A 17 -1.95 -10.66 -13.13
C PRO A 17 -2.54 -11.73 -12.20
N PHE A 18 -3.50 -11.34 -11.38
CA PHE A 18 -4.24 -12.25 -10.51
C PHE A 18 -5.69 -12.40 -10.97
N ILE A 19 -6.42 -13.31 -10.34
CA ILE A 19 -7.84 -13.53 -10.59
C ILE A 19 -8.59 -13.12 -9.33
N LEU A 20 -9.42 -12.08 -9.42
CA LEU A 20 -10.44 -11.81 -8.42
C LEU A 20 -11.50 -12.92 -8.53
N MET A 21 -11.38 -13.92 -7.65
CA MET A 21 -12.28 -15.07 -7.64
C MET A 21 -13.65 -14.74 -7.03
N GLU A 22 -13.67 -13.92 -5.98
CA GLU A 22 -14.90 -13.60 -5.27
C GLU A 22 -14.98 -12.13 -4.88
N SER A 23 -16.14 -11.57 -5.15
CA SER A 23 -16.62 -10.30 -4.61
C SER A 23 -18.14 -10.32 -4.59
N THR A 24 -18.79 -9.49 -3.76
CA THR A 24 -20.25 -9.32 -3.85
C THR A 24 -20.60 -8.21 -4.84
N PRO A 25 -21.61 -8.39 -5.72
CA PRO A 25 -22.15 -7.30 -6.51
C PRO A 25 -23.02 -6.35 -5.68
N SER A 26 -23.34 -6.68 -4.42
CA SER A 26 -24.21 -5.87 -3.55
C SER A 26 -23.78 -5.84 -2.08
N GLY A 27 -24.41 -6.63 -1.20
CA GLY A 27 -24.06 -6.80 0.22
C GLY A 27 -23.62 -8.23 0.52
N VAL A 28 -23.07 -8.47 1.70
CA VAL A 28 -22.76 -9.83 2.20
C VAL A 28 -23.78 -10.24 3.26
N ASN A 29 -23.65 -11.42 3.87
CA ASN A 29 -24.52 -11.90 4.94
C ASN A 29 -23.85 -11.96 6.33
N TRP A 30 -22.52 -11.93 6.39
CA TRP A 30 -21.74 -12.26 7.61
C TRP A 30 -21.08 -11.06 8.30
N GLN A 31 -21.23 -9.84 7.78
CA GLN A 31 -20.69 -8.64 8.43
C GLN A 31 -21.62 -8.17 9.57
N ASN A 32 -21.05 -7.44 10.54
CA ASN A 32 -21.83 -6.79 11.60
C ASN A 32 -22.96 -5.92 11.05
N VAL A 33 -22.75 -5.27 9.90
CA VAL A 33 -23.77 -4.53 9.16
C VAL A 33 -23.65 -4.87 7.68
N ASN A 34 -24.63 -5.60 7.15
CA ASN A 34 -24.69 -6.06 5.76
C ASN A 34 -25.17 -4.95 4.80
N LYS A 35 -24.42 -3.84 4.73
CA LYS A 35 -24.77 -2.68 3.88
C LYS A 35 -24.47 -2.99 2.41
N ALA A 36 -25.49 -2.90 1.55
CA ALA A 36 -25.30 -3.06 0.12
C ALA A 36 -24.55 -1.86 -0.51
N LYS A 37 -23.73 -2.14 -1.53
CA LYS A 37 -23.08 -1.15 -2.39
C LYS A 37 -24.07 -0.11 -2.93
N ARG A 38 -23.70 1.16 -2.88
CA ARG A 38 -24.45 2.28 -3.47
C ARG A 38 -24.30 2.28 -5.00
N PRO A 39 -25.22 2.93 -5.75
CA PRO A 39 -25.10 2.99 -7.22
C PRO A 39 -23.72 3.53 -7.64
N GLY A 40 -23.08 2.88 -8.61
CA GLY A 40 -21.74 3.20 -9.11
C GLY A 40 -20.60 2.51 -8.36
N MET A 41 -20.78 2.19 -7.07
CA MET A 41 -19.73 1.57 -6.26
C MET A 41 -19.39 0.15 -6.74
N HIS A 42 -20.33 -0.59 -7.33
CA HIS A 42 -20.01 -1.91 -7.86
C HIS A 42 -19.05 -1.81 -9.05
N ILE A 43 -19.32 -0.92 -10.00
CA ILE A 43 -18.44 -0.66 -11.14
C ILE A 43 -17.08 -0.16 -10.66
N LEU A 44 -17.05 0.88 -9.81
CA LEU A 44 -15.84 1.45 -9.23
C LEU A 44 -14.95 0.39 -8.56
N SER A 45 -15.53 -0.39 -7.62
CA SER A 45 -14.77 -1.41 -6.89
C SER A 45 -14.26 -2.54 -7.79
N SER A 46 -14.99 -2.86 -8.87
CA SER A 46 -14.55 -3.90 -9.82
C SER A 46 -13.42 -3.39 -10.71
N LEU A 47 -13.52 -2.15 -11.20
CA LEU A 47 -12.45 -1.52 -11.98
C LEU A 47 -11.20 -1.26 -11.15
N GLN A 48 -11.32 -1.01 -9.85
CA GLN A 48 -10.16 -1.00 -8.94
C GLN A 48 -9.40 -2.33 -8.94
N MET A 49 -10.12 -3.46 -9.01
CA MET A 49 -9.48 -4.79 -9.05
C MET A 49 -8.70 -4.95 -10.34
N ILE A 50 -9.28 -4.57 -11.48
CA ILE A 50 -8.60 -4.57 -12.78
C ILE A 50 -7.38 -3.65 -12.76
N ALA A 51 -7.52 -2.43 -12.23
CA ALA A 51 -6.46 -1.42 -12.19
C ALA A 51 -5.24 -1.84 -11.37
N HIS A 52 -5.43 -2.66 -10.33
CA HIS A 52 -4.34 -3.22 -9.53
C HIS A 52 -3.82 -4.57 -10.05
N GLY A 53 -4.34 -5.08 -11.18
CA GLY A 53 -3.79 -6.25 -11.87
C GLY A 53 -4.66 -7.50 -11.88
N SER A 54 -5.95 -7.40 -11.56
CA SER A 54 -6.88 -8.52 -11.80
C SER A 54 -7.17 -8.64 -13.29
N ASP A 55 -7.17 -9.87 -13.82
CA ASP A 55 -7.66 -10.20 -15.17
C ASP A 55 -9.08 -10.76 -15.16
N SER A 56 -9.76 -10.69 -14.00
CA SER A 56 -11.15 -11.09 -13.85
C SER A 56 -11.94 -10.16 -12.93
N VAL A 57 -13.26 -10.22 -13.08
CA VAL A 57 -14.21 -9.81 -12.04
C VAL A 57 -15.19 -10.96 -11.86
N MET A 58 -15.06 -11.69 -10.75
CA MET A 58 -15.93 -12.82 -10.44
C MET A 58 -16.69 -12.56 -9.13
N TYR A 59 -17.84 -13.21 -9.02
CA TYR A 59 -18.76 -13.03 -7.90
C TYR A 59 -19.03 -14.33 -7.16
N PHE A 60 -19.02 -14.22 -5.84
CA PHE A 60 -19.89 -15.05 -5.03
C PHE A 60 -21.21 -14.27 -4.86
N GLN A 61 -22.32 -14.65 -5.45
CA GLN A 61 -22.57 -15.81 -6.32
C GLN A 61 -23.42 -15.40 -7.53
N TRP A 62 -23.66 -16.33 -8.46
CA TRP A 62 -24.53 -16.07 -9.62
C TRP A 62 -25.99 -15.80 -9.20
N ARG A 63 -26.60 -16.69 -8.44
CA ARG A 63 -28.00 -16.59 -7.99
C ARG A 63 -28.06 -16.85 -6.49
N LYS A 64 -28.81 -16.05 -5.74
CA LYS A 64 -28.96 -16.28 -4.31
C LYS A 64 -29.48 -17.68 -4.02
N SER A 65 -28.85 -18.36 -3.07
CA SER A 65 -29.39 -19.59 -2.49
C SER A 65 -30.79 -19.35 -1.93
N ARG A 66 -31.69 -20.33 -2.09
CA ARG A 66 -33.05 -20.26 -1.51
C ARG A 66 -33.05 -20.46 0.01
N GLY A 67 -32.10 -21.25 0.53
CA GLY A 67 -32.00 -21.61 1.94
C GLY A 67 -30.57 -21.59 2.47
N SER A 68 -30.41 -22.04 3.71
CA SER A 68 -29.13 -22.08 4.45
C SER A 68 -28.57 -20.69 4.82
N ALA A 69 -27.31 -20.67 5.26
CA ALA A 69 -26.65 -19.54 5.90
C ALA A 69 -26.48 -18.32 4.98
N GLU A 70 -26.33 -18.56 3.67
CA GLU A 70 -25.97 -17.53 2.69
C GLU A 70 -27.12 -17.13 1.77
N LYS A 71 -28.37 -17.51 2.11
CA LYS A 71 -29.55 -17.13 1.32
C LYS A 71 -29.71 -15.61 1.15
N PHE A 72 -29.12 -14.80 2.03
CA PHE A 72 -29.14 -13.35 1.95
C PHE A 72 -27.80 -12.72 1.52
N HIS A 73 -26.80 -13.53 1.16
CA HIS A 73 -25.60 -13.02 0.50
C HIS A 73 -25.98 -12.40 -0.85
N GLY A 74 -25.32 -11.31 -1.24
CA GLY A 74 -25.51 -10.68 -2.54
C GLY A 74 -25.21 -11.63 -3.70
N ALA A 75 -25.94 -11.49 -4.79
CA ALA A 75 -25.75 -12.25 -6.01
C ALA A 75 -26.14 -11.42 -7.23
N VAL A 76 -25.80 -11.90 -8.43
CA VAL A 76 -26.23 -11.27 -9.70
C VAL A 76 -27.75 -11.37 -9.85
N VAL A 77 -28.31 -12.54 -9.57
CA VAL A 77 -29.75 -12.81 -9.63
C VAL A 77 -30.34 -12.95 -8.23
N ASP A 78 -31.30 -12.10 -7.90
CA ASP A 78 -32.02 -12.12 -6.63
C ASP A 78 -33.09 -13.23 -6.60
N HIS A 79 -33.73 -13.44 -5.44
CA HIS A 79 -34.79 -14.43 -5.24
C HIS A 79 -36.03 -14.20 -6.11
N ASP A 80 -36.27 -12.95 -6.51
CA ASP A 80 -37.37 -12.56 -7.41
C ASP A 80 -37.11 -12.91 -8.89
N ASN A 81 -35.89 -13.35 -9.23
CA ASN A 81 -35.45 -13.69 -10.58
C ASN A 81 -35.61 -12.55 -11.60
N ARG A 82 -35.55 -11.27 -11.18
CA ARG A 82 -35.75 -10.13 -12.08
C ARG A 82 -34.44 -9.54 -12.60
N SER A 83 -34.42 -9.19 -13.89
CA SER A 83 -33.31 -8.51 -14.56
C SER A 83 -33.39 -6.98 -14.47
N ASP A 84 -34.52 -6.42 -14.05
CA ASP A 84 -34.69 -4.97 -13.92
C ASP A 84 -34.22 -4.41 -12.58
N ASN A 85 -33.77 -5.29 -11.67
CA ASN A 85 -33.14 -4.94 -10.41
C ASN A 85 -31.84 -4.15 -10.63
N ARG A 86 -31.59 -3.17 -9.74
CA ARG A 86 -30.40 -2.32 -9.82
C ARG A 86 -29.10 -3.13 -9.85
N VAL A 87 -28.99 -4.18 -9.03
CA VAL A 87 -27.79 -5.02 -8.95
C VAL A 87 -27.53 -5.71 -10.28
N PHE A 88 -28.55 -6.34 -10.88
CA PHE A 88 -28.43 -6.99 -12.18
C PHE A 88 -28.01 -5.99 -13.27
N LYS A 89 -28.65 -4.82 -13.33
CA LYS A 89 -28.33 -3.75 -14.29
C LYS A 89 -26.89 -3.25 -14.14
N GLU A 90 -26.40 -3.09 -12.90
CA GLU A 90 -25.04 -2.61 -12.65
C GLU A 90 -23.99 -3.68 -13.00
N VAL A 91 -24.28 -4.96 -12.75
CA VAL A 91 -23.45 -6.10 -13.20
C VAL A 91 -23.43 -6.18 -14.72
N ALA A 92 -24.58 -6.07 -15.39
CA ALA A 92 -24.67 -6.07 -16.86
C ALA A 92 -23.87 -4.89 -17.45
N LYS A 93 -23.99 -3.69 -16.86
CA LYS A 93 -23.24 -2.52 -17.30
C LYS A 93 -21.74 -2.72 -17.17
N LEU A 94 -21.28 -3.34 -16.08
CA LEU A 94 -19.89 -3.69 -15.92
C LEU A 94 -19.43 -4.71 -16.97
N GLY A 95 -20.25 -5.70 -17.32
CA GLY A 95 -19.98 -6.64 -18.41
C GLY A 95 -19.68 -5.93 -19.74
N GLU A 96 -20.54 -4.97 -20.14
CA GLU A 96 -20.32 -4.14 -21.34
C GLU A 96 -19.00 -3.34 -21.27
N ILE A 97 -18.64 -2.83 -20.09
CA ILE A 97 -17.38 -2.10 -19.88
C ILE A 97 -16.20 -3.05 -20.08
N LEU A 98 -16.25 -4.25 -19.47
CA LEU A 98 -15.17 -5.24 -19.52
C LEU A 98 -14.92 -5.75 -20.95
N GLU A 99 -15.97 -5.93 -21.76
CA GLU A 99 -15.85 -6.28 -23.18
C GLU A 99 -15.04 -5.23 -23.97
N LYS A 100 -15.26 -3.94 -23.70
CA LYS A 100 -14.54 -2.84 -24.36
C LYS A 100 -13.08 -2.72 -23.95
N ILE A 101 -12.74 -3.14 -22.71
CA ILE A 101 -11.39 -3.02 -22.16
C ILE A 101 -10.62 -4.34 -22.17
N GLY A 102 -11.09 -5.36 -22.90
CA GLY A 102 -10.47 -6.69 -22.94
C GLY A 102 -8.99 -6.72 -23.36
N LYS A 103 -8.51 -5.69 -24.08
CA LYS A 103 -7.09 -5.53 -24.43
C LYS A 103 -6.15 -5.34 -23.22
N ILE A 104 -6.68 -5.01 -22.04
CA ILE A 104 -5.87 -4.83 -20.82
C ILE A 104 -5.40 -6.18 -20.25
N THR A 105 -6.06 -7.30 -20.59
CA THR A 105 -5.72 -8.64 -20.09
C THR A 105 -4.24 -8.97 -20.34
N GLY A 106 -3.57 -9.52 -19.34
CA GLY A 106 -2.14 -9.86 -19.43
C GLY A 106 -1.17 -8.68 -19.23
N SER A 107 -1.64 -7.43 -19.28
CA SER A 107 -0.77 -6.26 -19.00
C SER A 107 -0.28 -6.29 -17.54
N ASN A 108 0.93 -5.80 -17.28
CA ASN A 108 1.53 -5.82 -15.95
C ASN A 108 1.55 -4.43 -15.31
N ARG A 109 2.08 -4.35 -14.09
CA ARG A 109 2.34 -3.08 -13.42
C ARG A 109 3.78 -3.07 -12.93
N GLN A 110 4.54 -2.07 -13.35
CA GLN A 110 5.91 -1.86 -12.89
C GLN A 110 5.91 -0.95 -11.67
N SER A 111 6.72 -1.29 -10.68
CA SER A 111 6.90 -0.50 -9.46
C SER A 111 8.38 -0.39 -9.12
N GLU A 112 8.77 0.81 -8.68
CA GLU A 112 10.11 1.09 -8.13
C GLU A 112 10.11 1.07 -6.59
N VAL A 113 8.95 0.80 -5.96
CA VAL A 113 8.74 0.80 -4.50
C VAL A 113 8.26 -0.57 -4.04
N GLY A 114 9.03 -1.21 -3.18
CA GLY A 114 8.64 -2.43 -2.48
C GLY A 114 8.23 -2.14 -1.04
N ILE A 115 7.13 -2.73 -0.57
CA ILE A 115 6.81 -2.86 0.86
C ILE A 115 6.90 -4.32 1.25
N LEU A 116 7.80 -4.65 2.18
CA LEU A 116 8.00 -6.01 2.66
C LEU A 116 6.91 -6.38 3.67
N TYR A 117 6.09 -7.37 3.31
CA TYR A 117 5.17 -8.07 4.21
C TYR A 117 5.67 -9.51 4.41
N ASP A 118 5.52 -10.00 5.63
CA ASP A 118 5.92 -11.35 6.01
C ASP A 118 4.88 -11.97 6.96
N TRP A 119 4.43 -13.18 6.63
CA TRP A 119 3.40 -13.89 7.40
C TRP A 119 3.94 -14.43 8.72
N GLU A 120 5.15 -14.99 8.71
CA GLU A 120 5.78 -15.54 9.92
C GLU A 120 6.09 -14.43 10.91
N ASN A 121 6.55 -13.27 10.42
CA ASN A 121 6.65 -12.06 11.22
C ASN A 121 5.32 -11.63 11.84
N ASN A 122 4.23 -11.65 11.04
CA ASN A 122 2.91 -11.31 11.56
C ASN A 122 2.47 -12.30 12.65
N TRP A 123 2.74 -13.59 12.49
CA TRP A 123 2.41 -14.61 13.48
C TRP A 123 3.21 -14.42 14.78
N ALA A 124 4.53 -14.39 14.69
CA ALA A 124 5.42 -14.26 15.84
C ALA A 124 5.17 -12.95 16.60
N LEU A 125 5.07 -11.82 15.90
CA LEU A 125 4.80 -10.54 16.54
C LEU A 125 3.44 -10.54 17.25
N ASN A 126 2.39 -11.15 16.68
CA ASN A 126 1.09 -11.22 17.35
C ASN A 126 1.13 -12.10 18.61
N ASP A 127 1.85 -13.21 18.57
CA ASP A 127 1.93 -14.17 19.69
C ASP A 127 2.83 -13.69 20.85
N ALA A 128 3.85 -12.89 20.53
CA ALA A 128 4.84 -12.39 21.49
C ALA A 128 4.20 -11.74 22.72
N GLN A 129 4.63 -12.17 23.92
CA GLN A 129 4.21 -11.56 25.19
C GLN A 129 5.06 -10.32 25.47
N GLY A 130 4.53 -9.15 25.10
CA GLY A 130 5.20 -7.87 25.22
C GLY A 130 4.51 -6.82 24.37
N PHE A 131 4.96 -5.57 24.49
CA PHE A 131 4.31 -4.43 23.82
C PHE A 131 2.84 -4.30 24.29
N ALA A 132 2.04 -3.53 23.56
CA ALA A 132 0.60 -3.43 23.81
C ALA A 132 -0.17 -4.25 22.76
N MET A 133 -0.94 -5.25 23.22
CA MET A 133 -1.61 -6.23 22.38
C MET A 133 -2.46 -5.59 21.26
N GLU A 134 -3.22 -4.55 21.58
CA GLU A 134 -4.11 -3.88 20.63
C GLU A 134 -3.40 -2.91 19.67
N THR A 135 -2.16 -2.52 19.98
CA THR A 135 -1.42 -1.52 19.20
C THR A 135 -0.34 -2.12 18.31
N LYS A 136 -0.01 -3.42 18.40
CA LYS A 136 0.94 -4.08 17.47
C LYS A 136 0.60 -3.74 16.00
N ARG A 137 -0.61 -4.07 15.57
CA ARG A 137 -1.25 -3.57 14.32
C ARG A 137 -0.35 -3.63 13.08
N TYR A 138 0.44 -4.69 12.93
CA TYR A 138 1.45 -4.84 11.87
C TYR A 138 0.93 -4.54 10.45
N PRO A 139 -0.11 -5.23 9.92
CA PRO A 139 -0.57 -4.97 8.56
C PRO A 139 -1.16 -3.56 8.41
N GLN A 140 -1.72 -2.97 9.47
CA GLN A 140 -2.20 -1.60 9.44
C GLN A 140 -1.04 -0.60 9.40
N THR A 141 0.07 -0.84 10.11
CA THR A 141 1.29 -0.02 10.00
C THR A 141 1.79 0.00 8.56
N LEU A 142 1.87 -1.15 7.89
CA LEU A 142 2.25 -1.20 6.47
C LEU A 142 1.28 -0.40 5.58
N GLN A 143 -0.02 -0.43 5.86
CA GLN A 143 -1.01 0.40 5.17
C GLN A 143 -0.79 1.90 5.41
N GLU A 144 -0.31 2.31 6.59
CA GLU A 144 0.02 3.72 6.88
C GLU A 144 1.23 4.20 6.07
N HIS A 145 2.25 3.35 5.87
CA HIS A 145 3.38 3.65 4.97
C HIS A 145 2.96 3.62 3.49
N TYR A 146 2.10 2.67 3.09
CA TYR A 146 1.55 2.58 1.73
C TYR A 146 0.69 3.78 1.34
N ARG A 147 0.00 4.41 2.30
CA ARG A 147 -0.94 5.51 2.06
C ARG A 147 -0.35 6.64 1.22
N PHE A 148 0.90 7.06 1.51
CA PHE A 148 1.53 8.14 0.75
C PHE A 148 1.58 7.82 -0.75
N PHE A 149 2.08 6.64 -1.09
CA PHE A 149 2.23 6.20 -2.48
C PHE A 149 0.88 6.06 -3.17
N TRP A 150 -0.13 5.56 -2.45
CA TRP A 150 -1.50 5.46 -2.98
C TRP A 150 -2.15 6.83 -3.23
N GLU A 151 -1.91 7.81 -2.36
CA GLU A 151 -2.39 9.19 -2.52
C GLU A 151 -1.63 9.99 -3.58
N ARG A 152 -0.47 9.50 -4.02
CA ARG A 152 0.37 10.08 -5.08
C ARG A 152 0.40 9.23 -6.35
N ASP A 153 -0.44 8.21 -6.43
CA ASP A 153 -0.56 7.30 -7.58
C ASP A 153 0.73 6.57 -7.97
N ILE A 154 1.67 6.47 -7.04
CA ILE A 154 2.94 5.77 -7.24
C ILE A 154 2.67 4.27 -7.14
N PRO A 155 3.04 3.47 -8.16
CA PRO A 155 2.97 2.02 -8.09
C PRO A 155 3.79 1.45 -6.94
N VAL A 156 3.19 0.54 -6.18
CA VAL A 156 3.85 -0.20 -5.11
C VAL A 156 3.64 -1.70 -5.33
N ASP A 157 4.69 -2.47 -5.11
CA ASP A 157 4.59 -3.91 -4.89
C ASP A 157 4.65 -4.19 -3.39
N VAL A 158 3.67 -4.93 -2.86
CA VAL A 158 3.77 -5.48 -1.50
C VAL A 158 4.36 -6.89 -1.63
N ILE A 159 5.64 -7.03 -1.29
CA ILE A 159 6.45 -8.21 -1.55
C ILE A 159 6.69 -9.05 -0.30
N THR A 160 7.27 -10.24 -0.51
CA THR A 160 7.72 -11.13 0.57
C THR A 160 9.24 -11.27 0.53
N LYS A 161 9.84 -11.81 1.60
CA LYS A 161 11.28 -12.07 1.70
C LYS A 161 11.83 -13.00 0.61
N LYS A 162 10.96 -13.73 -0.10
CA LYS A 162 11.32 -14.61 -1.23
C LYS A 162 11.58 -13.84 -2.53
N LYS A 163 11.24 -12.56 -2.60
CA LYS A 163 11.43 -11.75 -3.82
C LYS A 163 12.85 -11.22 -3.93
N ASP A 164 13.18 -10.81 -5.15
CA ASP A 164 14.40 -10.09 -5.47
C ASP A 164 14.19 -8.59 -5.15
N PHE A 165 15.02 -8.06 -4.26
CA PHE A 165 14.93 -6.68 -3.80
C PHE A 165 15.59 -5.70 -4.77
N SER A 166 16.52 -6.16 -5.62
CA SER A 166 17.35 -5.30 -6.48
C SER A 166 16.56 -4.51 -7.53
N ARG A 167 15.31 -4.90 -7.79
CA ARG A 167 14.41 -4.25 -8.76
C ARG A 167 13.80 -2.96 -8.22
N TYR A 168 13.84 -2.73 -6.90
CA TYR A 168 13.22 -1.58 -6.25
C TYR A 168 14.28 -0.51 -5.96
N LYS A 169 13.95 0.76 -6.20
CA LYS A 169 14.75 1.89 -5.73
C LYS A 169 14.56 2.11 -4.23
N LEU A 170 13.33 1.87 -3.76
CA LEU A 170 12.92 2.03 -2.38
C LEU A 170 12.30 0.73 -1.86
N LEU A 171 12.82 0.22 -0.75
CA LEU A 171 12.26 -0.91 -0.02
C LEU A 171 11.90 -0.45 1.39
N ILE A 172 10.68 -0.77 1.82
CA ILE A 172 10.14 -0.36 3.11
C ILE A 172 9.77 -1.62 3.87
N ALA A 173 10.33 -1.82 5.07
CA ALA A 173 10.10 -2.98 5.92
C ALA A 173 9.69 -2.53 7.34
N PRO A 174 8.45 -2.04 7.52
CA PRO A 174 7.97 -1.60 8.83
C PRO A 174 7.80 -2.79 9.76
N MET A 175 8.22 -2.64 11.02
CA MET A 175 8.02 -3.62 12.10
C MET A 175 8.40 -5.06 11.67
N LEU A 176 9.55 -5.22 11.01
CA LEU A 176 10.10 -6.52 10.64
C LEU A 176 10.72 -7.18 11.88
N TYR A 177 9.88 -7.45 12.88
CA TYR A 177 10.20 -7.97 14.20
C TYR A 177 11.02 -9.25 14.13
N LEU A 178 10.53 -10.23 13.36
CA LEU A 178 11.17 -11.49 13.04
C LEU A 178 11.89 -11.38 11.69
N ALA A 179 13.20 -11.65 11.70
CA ALA A 179 13.99 -11.67 10.48
C ALA A 179 15.13 -12.69 10.62
N SER A 180 15.19 -13.65 9.70
CA SER A 180 16.30 -14.62 9.65
C SER A 180 17.62 -13.97 9.24
N GLY A 181 18.74 -14.59 9.59
CA GLY A 181 20.07 -14.15 9.16
C GLY A 181 20.20 -14.03 7.63
N GLU A 182 19.54 -14.92 6.88
CA GLU A 182 19.46 -14.83 5.41
C GLU A 182 18.75 -13.53 4.96
N THR A 183 17.61 -13.21 5.58
CA THR A 183 16.85 -11.99 5.24
C THR A 183 17.66 -10.74 5.55
N LEU A 184 18.33 -10.71 6.71
CA LEU A 184 19.21 -9.61 7.11
C LEU A 184 20.38 -9.44 6.13
N GLY A 185 21.00 -10.54 5.71
CA GLY A 185 22.05 -10.53 4.68
C GLY A 185 21.55 -9.98 3.34
N LYS A 186 20.34 -10.37 2.91
CA LYS A 186 19.72 -9.84 1.68
C LYS A 186 19.43 -8.34 1.76
N LEU A 187 18.94 -7.84 2.89
CA LEU A 187 18.70 -6.41 3.10
C LEU A 187 20.00 -5.62 3.07
N LYS A 188 21.06 -6.13 3.72
CA LYS A 188 22.39 -5.53 3.69
C LYS A 188 22.95 -5.44 2.27
N GLU A 189 22.86 -6.52 1.49
CA GLU A 189 23.35 -6.52 0.11
C GLU A 189 22.53 -5.60 -0.80
N TYR A 190 21.22 -5.53 -0.60
CA TYR A 190 20.34 -4.58 -1.30
C TYR A 190 20.78 -3.12 -1.10
N VAL A 191 20.99 -2.70 0.16
CA VAL A 191 21.43 -1.33 0.45
C VAL A 191 22.84 -1.09 -0.08
N LYS A 192 23.76 -2.02 0.16
CA LYS A 192 25.16 -1.92 -0.32
C LYS A 192 25.24 -1.67 -1.83
N ASN A 193 24.32 -2.27 -2.60
CA ASN A 193 24.29 -2.15 -4.06
C ASN A 193 23.53 -0.93 -4.61
N GLY A 194 23.03 -0.04 -3.75
CA GLY A 194 22.39 1.21 -4.18
C GLY A 194 20.92 1.32 -3.82
N GLY A 195 20.35 0.29 -3.18
CA GLY A 195 18.98 0.34 -2.70
C GLY A 195 18.80 1.33 -1.54
N THR A 196 17.64 1.97 -1.48
CA THR A 196 17.22 2.72 -0.31
C THR A 196 16.30 1.87 0.55
N LEU A 197 16.63 1.69 1.82
CA LEU A 197 15.86 0.90 2.79
C LEU A 197 15.24 1.81 3.86
N VAL A 198 13.98 1.59 4.19
CA VAL A 198 13.30 2.20 5.35
C VAL A 198 12.87 1.08 6.30
N MET A 199 13.34 1.11 7.54
CA MET A 199 12.88 0.26 8.63
C MET A 199 12.37 1.10 9.79
N THR A 200 11.65 0.48 10.71
CA THR A 200 11.01 1.19 11.83
C THR A 200 11.36 0.54 13.17
N TYR A 201 10.89 1.15 14.26
CA TYR A 201 10.67 0.51 15.55
C TYR A 201 10.12 -0.92 15.41
N LEU A 202 10.44 -1.78 16.40
CA LEU A 202 10.06 -3.20 16.42
C LEU A 202 10.57 -4.01 15.23
N SER A 203 11.83 -3.80 14.82
CA SER A 203 12.44 -4.55 13.72
C SER A 203 13.76 -5.20 14.11
N GLY A 204 14.00 -6.43 13.65
CA GLY A 204 15.22 -7.20 13.88
C GLY A 204 15.43 -7.61 15.32
N LEU A 205 14.36 -8.02 16.02
CA LEU A 205 14.42 -8.42 17.43
C LEU A 205 14.64 -9.92 17.60
N VAL A 206 14.04 -10.74 16.74
CA VAL A 206 14.08 -12.21 16.84
C VAL A 206 14.44 -12.87 15.50
N ASP A 207 14.99 -14.07 15.58
CA ASP A 207 15.24 -14.94 14.43
C ASP A 207 13.98 -15.73 13.99
N GLU A 208 14.11 -16.58 12.98
CA GLU A 208 12.99 -17.39 12.44
C GLU A 208 12.33 -18.36 13.44
N ASN A 209 12.94 -18.60 14.60
CA ASN A 209 12.42 -19.45 15.67
C ASN A 209 11.88 -18.63 16.86
N ASP A 210 11.67 -17.32 16.68
CA ASP A 210 11.27 -16.38 17.74
C ASP A 210 12.30 -16.27 18.88
N LEU A 211 13.57 -16.61 18.61
CA LEU A 211 14.65 -16.44 19.57
C LEU A 211 15.25 -15.05 19.44
N VAL A 212 15.33 -14.34 20.57
CA VAL A 212 15.90 -12.98 20.62
C VAL A 212 17.37 -13.01 20.22
N TYR A 213 17.76 -12.09 19.34
CA TYR A 213 19.18 -11.87 19.03
C TYR A 213 19.95 -11.41 20.28
N LEU A 214 20.97 -12.18 20.67
CA LEU A 214 21.79 -11.90 21.85
C LEU A 214 23.01 -11.04 21.50
N GLY A 215 23.49 -10.26 22.48
CA GLY A 215 24.65 -9.39 22.30
C GLY A 215 24.33 -8.04 21.64
N GLY A 216 23.05 -7.68 21.56
CA GLY A 216 22.54 -6.45 20.96
C GLY A 216 21.86 -6.72 19.61
N TRP A 217 21.59 -5.64 18.87
CA TRP A 217 20.92 -5.72 17.57
C TRP A 217 21.78 -6.50 16.54
N PRO A 218 21.20 -7.19 15.55
CA PRO A 218 22.00 -7.92 14.56
C PRO A 218 23.07 -7.06 13.89
N LYS A 219 24.29 -7.60 13.75
CA LYS A 219 25.44 -6.85 13.23
C LYS A 219 25.19 -6.30 11.81
N GLU A 220 24.48 -7.07 10.99
CA GLU A 220 24.05 -6.66 9.66
C GLU A 220 23.24 -5.38 9.69
N LEU A 221 22.30 -5.25 10.65
CA LEU A 221 21.47 -4.06 10.80
C LEU A 221 22.25 -2.90 11.42
N GLN A 222 23.10 -3.16 12.42
CA GLN A 222 23.95 -2.11 13.00
C GLN A 222 24.85 -1.45 11.93
N GLU A 223 25.47 -2.24 11.06
CA GLU A 223 26.31 -1.72 9.98
C GLU A 223 25.51 -0.94 8.93
N VAL A 224 24.32 -1.44 8.56
CA VAL A 224 23.46 -0.80 7.54
C VAL A 224 22.91 0.53 8.03
N PHE A 225 22.40 0.58 9.27
CA PHE A 225 21.73 1.76 9.80
C PHE A 225 22.61 2.68 10.63
N GLY A 226 23.82 2.26 11.04
CA GLY A 226 24.72 3.11 11.82
C GLY A 226 24.20 3.46 13.23
N ILE A 227 23.30 2.64 13.78
CA ILE A 227 22.64 2.83 15.08
C ILE A 227 22.50 1.50 15.83
N THR A 228 22.16 1.59 17.11
CA THR A 228 21.71 0.46 17.95
C THR A 228 20.44 0.86 18.70
N PRO A 229 19.28 0.23 18.43
CA PRO A 229 18.12 0.32 19.30
C PRO A 229 18.44 -0.22 20.70
N LEU A 230 18.16 0.55 21.75
CA LEU A 230 18.46 0.19 23.14
C LEU A 230 17.22 -0.26 23.89
N GLU A 231 16.13 0.50 23.75
CA GLU A 231 14.91 0.30 24.52
C GLU A 231 13.70 0.65 23.67
N ILE A 232 12.62 -0.12 23.81
CA ILE A 232 11.33 0.18 23.17
C ILE A 232 10.38 0.61 24.27
N ASP A 233 9.92 1.84 24.16
CA ASP A 233 8.89 2.38 25.04
C ASP A 233 7.51 2.16 24.43
N THR A 234 6.60 1.59 25.23
CA THR A 234 5.24 1.23 24.81
C THR A 234 4.23 2.08 25.54
N TYR A 235 3.47 2.86 24.79
CA TYR A 235 2.60 3.89 25.34
C TYR A 235 1.25 3.34 25.79
N TYR A 236 0.70 3.88 26.87
CA TYR A 236 -0.73 3.77 27.14
C TYR A 236 -1.52 4.58 26.09
N PRO A 237 -2.82 4.29 25.88
CA PRO A 237 -3.62 4.96 24.85
C PRO A 237 -3.72 6.50 24.95
N LYS A 238 -3.45 7.07 26.13
CA LYS A 238 -3.48 8.52 26.37
C LYS A 238 -2.11 9.18 26.24
N ASP A 239 -1.04 8.39 26.26
CA ASP A 239 0.32 8.92 26.23
C ASP A 239 0.64 9.40 24.81
N LYS A 240 1.44 10.45 24.75
CA LYS A 240 1.89 11.09 23.52
C LYS A 240 3.29 11.61 23.74
N ASN A 241 4.02 11.66 22.64
CA ASN A 241 5.28 12.38 22.53
C ASN A 241 5.26 13.06 21.15
N SER A 242 6.34 13.75 20.80
CA SER A 242 6.49 14.42 19.53
C SER A 242 7.91 14.28 19.01
N VAL A 243 8.07 14.29 17.68
CA VAL A 243 9.36 14.27 17.00
C VAL A 243 9.50 15.48 16.11
N THR A 244 10.70 16.07 16.08
CA THR A 244 11.06 17.09 15.08
C THR A 244 11.48 16.44 13.77
N TYR A 245 11.08 16.99 12.63
CA TYR A 245 11.61 16.63 11.32
C TYR A 245 11.42 17.82 10.37
N GLU A 246 12.49 18.27 9.73
CA GLU A 246 12.49 19.46 8.84
C GLU A 246 11.81 20.71 9.46
N ASN A 247 12.18 21.04 10.69
CA ASN A 247 11.64 22.17 11.46
C ASN A 247 10.11 22.11 11.70
N LYS A 248 9.51 20.92 11.58
CA LYS A 248 8.12 20.66 11.95
C LYS A 248 8.07 19.63 13.08
N THR A 249 6.98 19.67 13.84
CA THR A 249 6.71 18.73 14.92
C THR A 249 5.61 17.76 14.50
N PHE A 250 5.83 16.47 14.75
CA PHE A 250 4.89 15.40 14.42
C PHE A 250 4.59 14.56 15.66
N VAL A 251 3.32 14.20 15.83
CA VAL A 251 2.87 13.44 17.01
C VAL A 251 3.29 11.97 16.93
N VAL A 252 3.86 11.48 18.03
CA VAL A 252 4.15 10.06 18.31
C VAL A 252 3.00 9.45 19.11
N LYS A 253 2.64 8.21 18.78
CA LYS A 253 1.70 7.38 19.55
C LYS A 253 2.20 5.94 19.61
N ASP A 254 1.69 5.15 20.56
CA ASP A 254 1.89 3.70 20.71
C ASP A 254 3.34 3.24 21.00
N TYR A 255 4.34 3.68 20.23
CA TYR A 255 5.72 3.19 20.32
C TYR A 255 6.76 4.27 20.05
N ALA A 256 7.80 4.28 20.89
CA ALA A 256 9.07 4.98 20.67
C ALA A 256 10.24 4.01 20.89
N THR A 257 11.40 4.33 20.31
CA THR A 257 12.62 3.52 20.42
C THR A 257 13.75 4.44 20.84
N VAL A 258 14.35 4.18 22.00
CA VAL A 258 15.59 4.84 22.41
C VAL A 258 16.72 4.29 21.56
N ILE A 259 17.48 5.18 20.91
CA ILE A 259 18.50 4.82 19.93
C ILE A 259 19.87 5.33 20.37
N GLU A 260 20.86 4.44 20.43
CA GLU A 260 22.27 4.82 20.40
C GLU A 260 22.66 5.11 18.96
N ASN A 261 22.98 6.36 18.65
CA ASN A 261 23.54 6.71 17.34
C ASN A 261 25.05 6.47 17.31
N ARG A 262 25.54 5.78 16.28
CA ARG A 262 26.98 5.51 16.09
C ARG A 262 27.57 6.31 14.94
N SER A 263 26.93 6.29 13.78
CA SER A 263 27.43 6.95 12.56
C SER A 263 26.33 7.50 11.66
N ALA A 264 25.05 7.39 12.04
CA ALA A 264 23.94 7.90 11.25
C ALA A 264 23.80 9.42 11.41
N ALA A 265 23.32 10.09 10.36
CA ALA A 265 22.85 11.45 10.47
C ALA A 265 21.46 11.46 11.14
N VAL A 266 21.29 12.32 12.14
CA VAL A 266 20.02 12.51 12.85
C VAL A 266 19.17 13.50 12.05
N LEU A 267 18.00 13.04 11.60
CA LEU A 267 17.03 13.85 10.86
C LEU A 267 15.91 14.39 11.76
N GLY A 268 15.75 13.79 12.93
CA GLY A 268 14.70 14.13 13.87
C GLY A 268 14.93 13.58 15.25
N GLU A 269 14.48 14.31 16.26
CA GLU A 269 14.66 14.01 17.68
C GLU A 269 13.33 14.01 18.42
N TYR A 270 13.24 13.21 19.48
CA TYR A 270 12.12 13.27 20.43
C TYR A 270 12.11 14.61 21.19
N LEU A 271 10.92 15.11 21.54
CA LEU A 271 10.76 16.39 22.24
C LEU A 271 10.42 16.26 23.71
N GLU A 272 9.84 15.14 24.12
CA GLU A 272 9.32 14.94 25.48
C GLU A 272 9.81 13.60 26.05
N ASP A 273 9.49 13.35 27.32
CA ASP A 273 9.86 12.17 28.10
C ASP A 273 11.37 12.02 28.41
N PHE A 274 11.76 10.92 29.08
CA PHE A 274 13.13 10.69 29.56
C PHE A 274 14.18 10.58 28.44
N TYR A 275 13.75 10.43 27.19
CA TYR A 275 14.57 10.38 25.98
C TYR A 275 14.38 11.61 25.07
N ALA A 276 13.87 12.73 25.60
CA ALA A 276 13.86 14.00 24.89
C ALA A 276 15.27 14.38 24.39
N HIS A 277 15.33 15.02 23.21
CA HIS A 277 16.57 15.42 22.53
C HIS A 277 17.49 14.25 22.14
N THR A 278 16.94 13.03 22.07
CA THR A 278 17.65 11.87 21.50
C THR A 278 17.13 11.54 20.09
N PRO A 279 17.93 10.84 19.26
CA PRO A 279 17.55 10.53 17.88
C PRO A 279 16.27 9.70 17.77
N ALA A 280 15.34 10.14 16.94
CA ALA A 280 14.11 9.43 16.59
C ALA A 280 14.09 8.98 15.13
N ILE A 281 14.61 9.82 14.23
CA ILE A 281 14.67 9.58 12.78
C ILE A 281 16.11 9.70 12.33
N THR A 282 16.63 8.68 11.67
CA THR A 282 18.04 8.65 11.24
C THR A 282 18.17 8.21 9.80
N VAL A 283 19.27 8.61 9.16
CA VAL A 283 19.70 8.13 7.85
C VAL A 283 21.19 7.80 7.87
N HIS A 284 21.56 6.66 7.28
CA HIS A 284 22.95 6.24 7.16
C HIS A 284 23.27 5.85 5.72
N PRO A 285 24.30 6.46 5.10
CA PRO A 285 24.82 5.99 3.82
C PRO A 285 25.56 4.66 4.04
N PHE A 286 25.25 3.64 3.23
CA PHE A 286 25.88 2.33 3.32
C PHE A 286 26.14 1.73 1.94
N GLY A 287 27.42 1.51 1.60
CA GLY A 287 27.83 1.14 0.26
C GLY A 287 27.42 2.22 -0.75
N LYS A 288 26.61 1.86 -1.75
CA LYS A 288 26.08 2.78 -2.76
C LYS A 288 24.68 3.32 -2.40
N GLY A 289 24.05 2.79 -1.36
CA GLY A 289 22.66 3.10 -0.99
C GLY A 289 22.53 3.85 0.34
N LYS A 290 21.31 3.90 0.86
CA LYS A 290 20.95 4.59 2.10
C LYS A 290 19.97 3.76 2.93
N ALA A 291 20.07 3.87 4.24
CA ALA A 291 19.16 3.23 5.18
C ALA A 291 18.57 4.25 6.15
N TYR A 292 17.25 4.30 6.24
CA TYR A 292 16.49 5.19 7.11
C TYR A 292 15.83 4.39 8.23
N PHE A 293 16.00 4.80 9.47
CA PHE A 293 15.31 4.19 10.61
C PHE A 293 14.32 5.17 11.22
N LEU A 294 13.07 4.73 11.34
CA LEU A 294 11.98 5.48 11.97
C LEU A 294 11.68 4.90 13.36
N GLY A 295 12.26 5.47 14.41
CA GLY A 295 12.19 4.94 15.78
C GLY A 295 10.83 5.07 16.46
N ALA A 296 9.85 5.73 15.84
CA ALA A 296 8.56 6.01 16.45
C ALA A 296 7.40 5.74 15.48
N ARG A 297 6.22 5.42 16.04
CA ARG A 297 4.98 5.45 15.25
C ARG A 297 4.44 6.88 15.19
N LEU A 298 4.52 7.44 13.98
CA LEU A 298 4.19 8.83 13.71
C LEU A 298 2.88 8.97 12.95
N GLU A 299 2.28 10.15 13.01
CA GLU A 299 1.03 10.44 12.33
C GLU A 299 1.14 10.49 10.79
N ALA A 300 -0.01 10.62 10.11
CA ALA A 300 -0.08 10.63 8.65
C ALA A 300 0.74 11.76 8.00
N ALA A 301 0.74 12.94 8.62
CA ALA A 301 1.45 14.11 8.11
C ALA A 301 2.97 13.88 8.04
N PHE A 302 3.53 13.11 8.98
CA PHE A 302 4.95 12.75 8.93
C PHE A 302 5.27 11.92 7.70
N HIS A 303 4.51 10.85 7.46
CA HIS A 303 4.70 9.98 6.30
C HIS A 303 4.58 10.75 4.96
N GLN A 304 3.72 11.78 4.91
CA GLN A 304 3.59 12.65 3.75
C GLN A 304 4.84 13.50 3.50
N ALA A 305 5.41 14.09 4.56
CA ALA A 305 6.64 14.86 4.45
C ALA A 305 7.83 13.95 4.10
N PHE A 306 8.03 12.90 4.90
CA PHE A 306 9.16 11.97 4.77
C PHE A 306 9.22 11.31 3.39
N TYR A 307 8.13 10.67 2.95
CA TYR A 307 8.12 10.02 1.64
C TYR A 307 8.02 11.02 0.48
N GLY A 308 7.49 12.22 0.72
CA GLY A 308 7.55 13.33 -0.25
C GLY A 308 8.98 13.63 -0.66
N ASN A 309 9.83 13.91 0.32
CA ASN A 309 11.24 14.20 0.09
C ASN A 309 11.98 12.98 -0.48
N LEU A 310 11.71 11.78 0.05
CA LEU A 310 12.40 10.57 -0.37
C LEU A 310 12.08 10.19 -1.82
N THR A 311 10.82 10.33 -2.25
CA THR A 311 10.45 10.05 -3.64
C THR A 311 10.97 11.10 -4.62
N GLU A 312 11.07 12.36 -4.20
CA GLU A 312 11.75 13.41 -4.98
C GLU A 312 13.24 13.10 -5.16
N GLU A 313 13.93 12.75 -4.07
CA GLU A 313 15.34 12.36 -4.09
C GLU A 313 15.61 11.16 -5.03
N LEU A 314 14.75 10.14 -4.96
CA LEU A 314 14.90 8.92 -5.76
C LEU A 314 14.32 9.03 -7.18
N GLY A 315 13.72 10.18 -7.52
CA GLY A 315 13.05 10.41 -8.80
C GLY A 315 11.89 9.45 -9.07
N ILE A 316 11.22 8.99 -8.01
CA ILE A 316 10.06 8.07 -8.08
C ILE A 316 8.81 8.91 -8.34
N LYS A 317 8.14 8.66 -9.47
CA LYS A 317 6.97 9.44 -9.93
C LYS A 317 5.84 8.52 -10.36
N PRO A 318 4.57 8.98 -10.35
CA PRO A 318 3.50 8.26 -11.01
C PRO A 318 3.80 8.12 -12.52
N PRO A 319 3.43 7.00 -13.18
CA PRO A 319 3.65 6.81 -14.62
C PRO A 319 2.91 7.84 -15.48
N VAL A 320 1.73 8.27 -15.03
CA VAL A 320 0.88 9.26 -15.70
C VAL A 320 0.43 10.27 -14.67
N THR A 321 0.64 11.56 -14.93
CA THR A 321 0.20 12.63 -14.05
C THR A 321 -1.23 13.04 -14.38
N VAL A 322 -2.11 12.89 -13.39
CA VAL A 322 -3.45 13.49 -13.39
C VAL A 322 -3.56 14.29 -12.10
N ARG A 323 -3.82 15.59 -12.18
CA ARG A 323 -4.02 16.41 -10.98
C ARG A 323 -5.41 16.14 -10.42
N HIS A 324 -5.53 15.90 -9.12
CA HIS A 324 -6.82 15.59 -8.49
C HIS A 324 -6.83 15.92 -6.99
N GLY A 325 -8.03 15.95 -6.40
CA GLY A 325 -8.24 16.06 -4.95
C GLY A 325 -8.07 14.73 -4.19
N LYS A 326 -8.09 14.79 -2.85
CA LYS A 326 -8.00 13.59 -2.00
C LYS A 326 -9.17 12.64 -2.28
N GLY A 327 -8.88 11.35 -2.36
CA GLY A 327 -9.88 10.31 -2.58
C GLY A 327 -10.13 9.97 -4.06
N VAL A 328 -9.56 10.71 -5.00
CA VAL A 328 -9.32 10.19 -6.36
C VAL A 328 -8.04 9.36 -6.34
N SER A 329 -8.01 8.28 -7.12
CA SER A 329 -6.84 7.42 -7.29
C SER A 329 -6.65 7.09 -8.75
N VAL A 330 -5.42 7.25 -9.23
CA VAL A 330 -4.98 6.94 -10.59
C VAL A 330 -4.09 5.71 -10.53
N GLN A 331 -4.40 4.69 -11.29
CA GLN A 331 -3.62 3.45 -11.30
C GLN A 331 -3.38 3.02 -12.74
N VAL A 332 -2.16 2.54 -13.02
CA VAL A 332 -1.71 2.28 -14.39
C VAL A 332 -1.31 0.81 -14.54
N ARG A 333 -1.80 0.19 -15.60
CA ARG A 333 -1.27 -1.08 -16.15
C ARG A 333 -0.57 -0.80 -17.47
N ARG A 334 0.36 -1.66 -17.85
CA ARG A 334 1.22 -1.47 -19.01
C ARG A 334 1.49 -2.78 -19.71
N ASP A 335 1.40 -2.78 -21.03
CA ASP A 335 1.95 -3.82 -21.89
C ASP A 335 3.14 -3.27 -22.69
N GLU A 336 3.55 -3.95 -23.76
CA GLU A 336 4.67 -3.54 -24.60
C GLU A 336 4.40 -2.22 -25.36
N ALA A 337 3.14 -1.95 -25.70
CA ALA A 337 2.75 -0.88 -26.62
C ALA A 337 1.93 0.24 -25.95
N HIS A 338 1.30 0.00 -24.80
CA HIS A 338 0.33 0.90 -24.19
C HIS A 338 0.46 0.99 -22.68
N GLU A 339 0.06 2.15 -22.17
CA GLU A 339 -0.33 2.33 -20.77
C GLU A 339 -1.84 2.50 -20.68
N TYR A 340 -2.45 1.76 -19.76
CA TYR A 340 -3.87 1.77 -19.45
C TYR A 340 -4.07 2.44 -18.09
N VAL A 341 -4.75 3.58 -18.11
CA VAL A 341 -4.89 4.50 -16.97
C VAL A 341 -6.32 4.42 -16.44
N PHE A 342 -6.45 4.14 -15.15
CA PHE A 342 -7.72 4.12 -14.44
C PHE A 342 -7.77 5.32 -13.48
N VAL A 343 -8.65 6.29 -13.74
CA VAL A 343 -8.88 7.43 -12.84
C VAL A 343 -10.18 7.21 -12.10
N MET A 344 -10.10 7.00 -10.79
CA MET A 344 -11.20 6.47 -9.97
C MET A 344 -11.57 7.43 -8.84
N ASN A 345 -12.82 7.91 -8.83
CA ASN A 345 -13.33 8.75 -7.76
C ASN A 345 -13.89 7.88 -6.60
N PHE A 346 -13.17 7.72 -5.49
CA PHE A 346 -13.66 7.02 -4.30
C PHE A 346 -14.47 7.90 -3.33
N THR A 347 -14.76 9.15 -3.71
CA THR A 347 -15.50 10.09 -2.86
C THR A 347 -17.00 10.07 -3.13
N GLU A 348 -17.76 10.65 -2.20
CA GLU A 348 -19.21 10.75 -2.29
C GLU A 348 -19.71 12.01 -3.01
N GLU A 349 -18.79 12.75 -3.64
CA GLU A 349 -19.00 14.05 -4.26
C GLU A 349 -18.35 14.11 -5.65
N LYS A 350 -18.62 15.19 -6.39
CA LYS A 350 -17.95 15.45 -7.66
C LYS A 350 -16.49 15.84 -7.40
N GLN A 351 -15.57 15.34 -8.22
CA GLN A 351 -14.14 15.63 -8.08
C GLN A 351 -13.58 16.27 -9.36
N PRO A 352 -12.97 17.46 -9.29
CA PRO A 352 -12.22 18.00 -10.41
C PRO A 352 -10.94 17.18 -10.62
N VAL A 353 -10.65 16.88 -11.88
CA VAL A 353 -9.41 16.22 -12.30
C VAL A 353 -8.84 16.94 -13.52
N ALA A 354 -7.51 16.95 -13.68
CA ALA A 354 -6.86 17.53 -14.84
C ALA A 354 -5.82 16.59 -15.44
N PHE A 355 -5.97 16.26 -16.72
CA PHE A 355 -5.05 15.42 -17.47
C PHE A 355 -3.94 16.27 -18.09
N GLU A 356 -2.68 16.00 -17.72
CA GLU A 356 -1.52 16.73 -18.25
C GLU A 356 -0.97 16.14 -19.55
N THR A 357 -1.43 14.94 -19.92
CA THR A 357 -1.10 14.28 -21.18
C THR A 357 -2.40 13.87 -21.87
N GLU A 358 -2.43 13.95 -23.19
CA GLU A 358 -3.56 13.43 -23.97
C GLU A 358 -3.67 11.92 -23.78
N LEU A 359 -4.85 11.47 -23.34
CA LEU A 359 -5.21 10.06 -23.23
C LEU A 359 -6.46 9.81 -24.08
N LYS A 360 -6.64 8.60 -24.60
CA LYS A 360 -7.86 8.20 -25.30
C LYS A 360 -8.77 7.42 -24.36
N ASP A 361 -9.99 7.91 -24.12
CA ASP A 361 -11.00 7.20 -23.33
C ASP A 361 -11.39 5.89 -24.02
N LEU A 362 -11.26 4.76 -23.33
CA LEU A 362 -11.52 3.43 -23.87
C LEU A 362 -13.01 3.11 -24.01
N LEU A 363 -13.89 3.86 -23.36
CA LEU A 363 -15.33 3.64 -23.36
C LEU A 363 -16.04 4.51 -24.39
N THR A 364 -15.59 5.75 -24.58
CA THR A 364 -16.18 6.74 -25.50
C THR A 364 -15.36 6.95 -26.78
N GLY A 365 -14.04 6.71 -26.73
CA GLY A 365 -13.12 7.02 -27.83
C GLY A 365 -12.66 8.48 -27.89
N GLU A 366 -13.15 9.33 -26.98
CA GLU A 366 -12.81 10.75 -26.91
C GLU A 366 -11.40 10.97 -26.35
N THR A 367 -10.78 12.08 -26.72
CA THR A 367 -9.51 12.51 -26.11
C THR A 367 -9.77 13.18 -24.76
N LEU A 368 -9.13 12.67 -23.72
CA LEU A 368 -9.07 13.28 -22.38
C LEU A 368 -7.82 14.16 -22.30
N TYR A 369 -8.02 15.46 -22.13
CA TYR A 369 -6.97 16.44 -21.90
C TYR A 369 -7.53 17.65 -21.15
N GLY A 370 -6.72 18.26 -20.27
CA GLY A 370 -7.15 19.41 -19.48
C GLY A 370 -8.11 19.04 -18.36
N GLU A 371 -8.91 20.01 -17.90
CA GLU A 371 -9.79 19.87 -16.74
C GLU A 371 -11.11 19.18 -17.11
N THR A 372 -11.56 18.29 -16.23
CA THR A 372 -12.90 17.70 -16.27
C THR A 372 -13.37 17.36 -14.85
N VAL A 373 -14.61 16.90 -14.73
CA VAL A 373 -15.23 16.55 -13.46
C VAL A 373 -15.64 15.09 -13.49
N LEU A 374 -15.23 14.34 -12.47
CA LEU A 374 -15.72 13.00 -12.20
C LEU A 374 -16.95 13.09 -11.30
N GLU A 375 -18.04 12.45 -11.72
CA GLU A 375 -19.20 12.23 -10.86
C GLU A 375 -18.84 11.30 -9.70
N LYS A 376 -19.73 11.25 -8.69
CA LYS A 376 -19.62 10.32 -7.56
C LYS A 376 -19.41 8.89 -8.08
N TYR A 377 -18.31 8.26 -7.65
CA TYR A 377 -17.94 6.89 -8.03
C TYR A 377 -17.68 6.66 -9.52
N GLU A 378 -17.52 7.73 -10.32
CA GLU A 378 -17.15 7.58 -11.72
C GLU A 378 -15.72 7.07 -11.86
N VAL A 379 -15.51 6.28 -12.92
CA VAL A 379 -14.19 5.83 -13.37
C VAL A 379 -14.00 6.20 -14.83
N LYS A 380 -12.90 6.88 -15.14
CA LYS A 380 -12.38 7.01 -16.51
C LYS A 380 -11.33 5.94 -16.74
N ILE A 381 -11.42 5.28 -17.90
CA ILE A 381 -10.45 4.26 -18.31
C ILE A 381 -9.88 4.75 -19.63
N ALA A 382 -8.59 5.02 -19.69
CA ALA A 382 -7.97 5.64 -20.84
C ALA A 382 -6.70 4.90 -21.24
N GLU A 383 -6.25 5.12 -22.47
CA GLU A 383 -4.99 4.58 -22.98
C GLU A 383 -4.10 5.68 -23.57
N ARG A 384 -2.79 5.44 -23.52
CA ARG A 384 -1.83 6.13 -24.39
C ARG A 384 -0.82 5.12 -24.94
N SER A 385 -0.40 5.34 -26.18
CA SER A 385 0.65 4.56 -26.80
C SER A 385 2.02 4.96 -26.25
N LEU A 386 2.85 3.95 -26.00
CA LEU A 386 4.25 4.14 -25.70
C LEU A 386 4.97 4.34 -27.02
N SER A 387 5.60 5.49 -27.22
CA SER A 387 6.51 5.68 -28.35
C SER A 387 7.63 4.63 -28.24
N SER A 388 7.87 3.89 -29.33
CA SER A 388 9.03 3.00 -29.44
C SER A 388 10.29 3.82 -29.15
N ARG A 389 10.94 3.55 -28.02
CA ARG A 389 12.27 4.07 -27.74
C ARG A 389 13.31 3.41 -28.63
#